data_AF-A0A7V9DL25-F1
#
_entry.id   AF-A0A7V9DL25-F1
#
_cell.length_a   1.000
_cell.length_b   1.000
_cell.length_c   1.000
_cell.angle_alpha   90.00
_cell.angle_beta   90.00
_cell.angle_gamma   90.00
#
_symmetry.space_group_name_H-M   'P 1'
#
loop_
_entity.id
_entity.type
_entity.pdbx_description
1 polymer ?
#
loop_
_entity_poly.entity_id
_entity_poly.type
_entity_poly.pdbx_seq_one_letter_code
_entity_poly.pdbx_strand_id
1 'polypeptide(L)'
;MAESSPADLAVAFRSFDRRRREALGDTDPSIASDLSSTLDEHIAAAGALLGTSADAASIGNELQTRHAEDWEENTLDELRSHAIAAGAVLRQIESRAASHRSGDAGNADDSYGGG
;
A
#
# COMPACT_ATOMS: atom_id res chain seq x y z
N MET A 1 18.50 -15.39 -3.30
CA MET A 1 17.37 -14.69 -2.64
C MET A 1 16.12 -15.42 -3.09
N ALA A 2 15.21 -15.81 -2.19
CA ALA A 2 14.01 -16.52 -2.61
C ALA A 2 13.15 -15.57 -3.46
N GLU A 3 13.03 -15.89 -4.74
CA GLU A 3 12.23 -15.15 -5.70
C GLU A 3 10.78 -15.23 -5.23
N SER A 4 10.14 -14.10 -4.90
CA SER A 4 8.75 -14.11 -4.45
C SER A 4 7.91 -14.81 -5.51
N SER A 5 7.21 -15.87 -5.10
CA SER A 5 6.35 -16.62 -6.00
C SER A 5 5.13 -15.76 -6.41
N PRO A 6 4.44 -16.09 -7.51
CA PRO A 6 3.18 -15.43 -7.87
C PRO A 6 2.14 -15.49 -6.73
N ALA A 7 2.15 -16.59 -5.95
CA ALA A 7 1.29 -16.74 -4.78
C ALA A 7 1.66 -15.77 -3.65
N ASP A 8 2.95 -15.55 -3.39
CA ASP A 8 3.40 -14.55 -2.41
C ASP A 8 3.00 -13.13 -2.84
N LEU A 9 3.16 -12.81 -4.14
CA LEU A 9 2.73 -11.54 -4.70
C LEU A 9 1.20 -11.37 -4.57
N ALA A 10 0.42 -12.42 -4.82
CA ALA A 10 -1.03 -12.38 -4.66
C ALA A 10 -1.45 -12.01 -3.24
N VAL A 11 -0.79 -12.60 -2.23
CA VAL A 11 -1.01 -12.28 -0.82
C VAL A 11 -0.60 -10.84 -0.52
N ALA A 12 0.51 -10.36 -1.07
CA ALA A 12 0.97 -8.99 -0.90
C ALA A 12 -0.07 -7.99 -1.43
N PHE A 13 -0.53 -8.15 -2.68
CA PHE A 13 -1.53 -7.26 -3.28
C PHE A 13 -2.84 -7.26 -2.49
N ARG A 14 -3.39 -8.43 -2.13
CA ARG A 14 -4.61 -8.53 -1.31
C ARG A 14 -4.48 -7.87 0.06
N SER A 15 -3.26 -7.72 0.58
CA SER A 15 -3.02 -7.08 1.87
C SER A 15 -3.05 -5.55 1.81
N PHE A 16 -2.87 -4.93 0.64
CA PHE A 16 -2.67 -3.48 0.55
C PHE A 16 -3.86 -2.66 1.02
N ASP A 17 -5.08 -3.02 0.67
CA ASP A 17 -6.28 -2.31 1.15
C ASP A 17 -6.43 -2.37 2.66
N ARG A 18 -6.17 -3.55 3.24
CA ARG A 18 -6.22 -3.72 4.70
C ARG A 18 -5.15 -2.87 5.38
N ARG A 19 -3.92 -2.94 4.89
CA ARG A 19 -2.78 -2.20 5.44
C ARG A 19 -2.93 -0.69 5.28
N ARG A 20 -3.54 -0.23 4.18
CA ARG A 20 -3.87 1.19 3.97
C ARG A 20 -4.85 1.69 5.03
N ARG A 21 -5.92 0.92 5.29
CA ARG A 21 -6.89 1.23 6.36
C ARG A 21 -6.24 1.22 7.74
N GLU A 22 -5.41 0.22 8.03
CA GLU A 22 -4.67 0.14 9.30
C GLU A 22 -3.71 1.32 9.49
N ALA A 23 -2.99 1.72 8.43
CA ALA A 23 -2.04 2.82 8.47
C ALA A 23 -2.72 4.18 8.74
N LEU A 24 -3.84 4.43 8.07
CA LEU A 24 -4.64 5.64 8.26
C LEU A 24 -5.35 5.62 9.62
N GLY A 25 -5.94 4.49 10.02
CA GLY A 25 -6.75 4.40 11.23
C GLY A 25 -7.89 5.41 11.21
N ASP A 26 -8.04 6.17 12.29
CA ASP A 26 -9.01 7.27 12.41
C ASP A 26 -8.47 8.63 11.92
N THR A 27 -7.27 8.67 11.34
CA THR A 27 -6.69 9.92 10.82
C THR A 27 -7.37 10.37 9.54
N ASP A 28 -7.52 11.69 9.37
CA ASP A 28 -8.08 12.28 8.16
C ASP A 28 -7.29 11.78 6.91
N PRO A 29 -7.96 11.13 5.94
CA PRO A 29 -7.29 10.57 4.77
C PRO A 29 -6.59 11.63 3.90
N SER A 30 -7.00 12.89 3.96
CA SER A 30 -6.37 13.99 3.24
C SER A 30 -4.91 14.20 3.65
N ILE A 31 -4.54 13.86 4.89
CA ILE A 31 -3.17 13.97 5.41
C ILE A 31 -2.19 13.16 4.57
N ALA A 32 -2.62 12.05 3.97
CA ALA A 32 -1.78 11.18 3.15
C ALA A 32 -2.34 11.02 1.71
N SER A 33 -3.07 12.02 1.21
CA SER A 33 -3.71 11.96 -0.13
C SER A 33 -2.70 11.77 -1.27
N ASP A 34 -1.56 12.46 -1.22
CA ASP A 34 -0.52 12.33 -2.25
C ASP A 34 0.07 10.91 -2.26
N LEU A 35 0.42 10.40 -1.08
CA LEU A 35 0.95 9.04 -0.92
C LEU A 35 -0.08 7.97 -1.30
N SER A 36 -1.35 8.21 -0.97
CA SER A 36 -2.45 7.36 -1.40
C SER A 36 -2.56 7.29 -2.92
N SER A 37 -2.41 8.42 -3.60
CA SER A 37 -2.43 8.49 -5.06
C SER A 37 -1.24 7.72 -5.66
N THR A 38 -0.03 7.87 -5.09
CA THR A 38 1.15 7.09 -5.52
C THR A 38 0.97 5.58 -5.29
N LEU A 39 0.30 5.17 -4.20
CA LEU A 39 -0.04 3.77 -3.99
C LEU A 39 -0.99 3.26 -5.08
N ASP A 40 -2.02 4.04 -5.39
CA ASP A 40 -3.01 3.71 -6.42
C ASP A 40 -2.36 3.64 -7.83
N GLU A 41 -1.37 4.50 -8.12
CA GLU A 41 -0.57 4.43 -9.36
C GLU A 41 0.21 3.12 -9.50
N HIS A 42 0.86 2.65 -8.43
CA HIS A 42 1.56 1.36 -8.45
C HIS A 42 0.62 0.17 -8.61
N ILE A 43 -0.55 0.22 -7.99
CA ILE A 43 -1.59 -0.80 -8.16
C ILE A 43 -2.12 -0.78 -9.60
N ALA A 44 -2.39 0.39 -10.16
CA ALA A 44 -2.86 0.54 -11.54
C ALA A 44 -1.83 0.04 -12.56
N ALA A 45 -0.54 0.36 -12.37
CA ALA A 45 0.53 -0.14 -13.23
C ALA A 45 0.63 -1.66 -13.19
N ALA A 46 0.57 -2.26 -12.00
CA ALA A 46 0.52 -3.71 -11.84
C ALA A 46 -0.72 -4.35 -12.51
N GLY A 47 -1.88 -3.70 -12.40
CA GLY A 47 -3.10 -4.13 -13.10
C GLY A 47 -2.96 -4.10 -14.62
N ALA A 48 -2.31 -3.06 -15.16
CA ALA A 48 -2.05 -2.93 -16.59
C ALA A 48 -1.13 -4.03 -17.12
N LEU A 49 -0.09 -4.44 -16.35
CA LEU A 49 0.78 -5.57 -16.71
C LEU A 49 0.00 -6.88 -16.85
N LEU A 50 -1.05 -7.05 -16.04
CA LEU A 50 -1.89 -8.26 -16.06
C LEU A 50 -3.07 -8.15 -17.03
N GLY A 51 -3.32 -6.98 -17.61
CA GLY A 51 -4.54 -6.70 -18.39
C GLY A 51 -5.83 -6.80 -17.55
N THR A 52 -5.74 -6.55 -16.24
CA THR A 52 -6.86 -6.64 -15.30
C THR A 52 -7.26 -5.25 -14.78
N SER A 53 -8.26 -5.22 -13.90
CA SER A 53 -8.68 -3.97 -13.24
C SER A 53 -7.58 -3.40 -12.35
N ALA A 54 -7.57 -2.06 -12.23
CA ALA A 54 -6.66 -1.30 -11.38
C ALA A 54 -7.04 -1.40 -9.89
N ASP A 55 -7.17 -2.62 -9.38
CA ASP A 55 -7.58 -2.94 -8.02
C ASP A 55 -6.70 -4.07 -7.47
N ALA A 56 -6.26 -3.93 -6.22
CA ALA A 56 -5.30 -4.84 -5.60
C ALA A 56 -5.88 -6.24 -5.38
N ALA A 57 -7.19 -6.35 -5.11
CA ALA A 57 -7.84 -7.65 -4.95
C ALA A 57 -7.91 -8.40 -6.29
N SER A 58 -8.23 -7.69 -7.38
CA SER A 58 -8.29 -8.21 -8.75
C SER A 58 -6.93 -8.71 -9.23
N ILE A 59 -5.87 -7.94 -8.99
CA ILE A 59 -4.48 -8.34 -9.27
C ILE A 59 -4.11 -9.60 -8.48
N GLY A 60 -4.40 -9.62 -7.18
CA GLY A 60 -4.11 -10.79 -6.35
C GLY A 60 -4.95 -12.02 -6.72
N ASN A 61 -6.12 -11.85 -7.33
CA ASN A 61 -6.89 -12.95 -7.90
C ASN A 61 -6.25 -13.48 -9.17
N GLU A 62 -5.89 -12.60 -10.11
CA GLU A 62 -5.25 -12.97 -11.38
C GLU A 62 -3.91 -13.68 -11.16
N LEU A 63 -3.13 -13.26 -10.17
CA LEU A 63 -1.88 -13.95 -9.79
C LEU A 63 -2.09 -15.40 -9.31
N GLN A 64 -3.30 -15.76 -8.87
CA GLN A 64 -3.66 -17.11 -8.44
C GLN A 64 -4.35 -17.95 -9.52
N THR A 65 -4.78 -17.36 -10.63
CA THR A 65 -5.48 -18.11 -11.69
C THR A 65 -4.53 -18.88 -12.59
N ARG A 66 -3.27 -18.44 -12.71
CA ARG A 66 -2.25 -19.04 -13.58
C ARG A 66 -1.25 -19.87 -12.77
N HIS A 67 -0.76 -20.95 -13.36
CA HIS A 67 0.31 -21.74 -12.73
C HIS A 67 1.62 -20.97 -12.72
N ALA A 68 2.47 -21.24 -11.72
CA ALA A 68 3.74 -20.54 -11.54
C ALA A 68 4.68 -20.65 -12.76
N GLU A 69 4.60 -21.75 -13.50
CA GLU A 69 5.40 -22.02 -14.70
C GLU A 69 4.96 -21.24 -15.95
N ASP A 70 3.72 -20.73 -15.98
CA ASP A 70 3.18 -19.97 -17.11
C ASP A 70 3.53 -18.47 -17.06
N TRP A 71 4.18 -18.03 -15.99
CA TRP A 71 4.53 -16.63 -15.80
C TRP A 71 5.83 -16.26 -16.48
N GLU A 72 5.82 -15.17 -17.25
CA GLU A 72 7.05 -14.57 -17.76
C GLU A 72 7.85 -13.94 -16.61
N GLU A 73 9.14 -14.27 -16.53
CA GLU A 73 10.03 -13.78 -15.46
C GLU A 73 10.08 -12.25 -15.39
N ASN A 74 10.09 -11.56 -16.55
CA ASN A 74 10.09 -10.10 -16.61
C ASN A 74 8.81 -9.50 -16.00
N THR A 75 7.65 -10.08 -16.31
CA THR A 75 6.37 -9.65 -15.72
C THR A 75 6.36 -9.84 -14.20
N LEU A 76 6.88 -10.98 -13.70
CA LEU A 76 6.99 -11.20 -12.26
C LEU A 76 7.95 -10.23 -11.57
N ASP A 77 9.05 -9.87 -12.23
CA ASP A 77 9.99 -8.90 -11.68
C ASP A 77 9.39 -7.49 -11.60
N GLU A 78 8.68 -7.06 -12.65
CA GLU A 78 7.97 -5.77 -12.64
C GLU A 78 6.87 -5.74 -11.57
N LEU A 79 6.07 -6.81 -11.44
CA LEU A 79 5.05 -6.93 -10.39
C LEU A 79 5.67 -6.91 -8.99
N ARG A 80 6.83 -7.56 -8.81
CA ARG A 80 7.58 -7.52 -7.55
C ARG A 80 8.08 -6.12 -7.25
N SER A 81 8.61 -5.41 -8.23
CA SER A 81 9.04 -4.02 -8.10
C SER A 81 7.89 -3.12 -7.66
N HIS A 82 6.72 -3.24 -8.30
CA HIS A 82 5.52 -2.52 -7.91
C HIS A 82 5.02 -2.87 -6.50
N ALA A 83 5.03 -4.15 -6.12
CA ALA A 83 4.64 -4.58 -4.78
C ALA A 83 5.58 -4.02 -3.68
N ILE A 84 6.89 -3.98 -3.95
CA ILE A 84 7.89 -3.40 -3.04
C ILE A 84 7.68 -1.89 -2.90
N ALA A 85 7.48 -1.19 -4.02
CA ALA A 85 7.25 0.25 -4.03
C ALA A 85 5.94 0.61 -3.30
N ALA A 86 4.84 -0.09 -3.59
CA ALA A 86 3.57 0.04 -2.87
C ALA A 86 3.72 -0.19 -1.35
N GLY A 87 4.46 -1.24 -0.96
CA GLY A 87 4.77 -1.50 0.45
C GLY A 87 5.62 -0.41 1.12
N ALA A 88 6.52 0.24 0.37
CA ALA A 88 7.27 1.40 0.85
C ALA A 88 6.37 2.64 1.03
N VAL A 89 5.44 2.89 0.10
CA VAL A 89 4.46 3.96 0.21
C VAL A 89 3.54 3.75 1.42
N LEU A 90 3.07 2.53 1.68
CA LEU A 90 2.27 2.22 2.88
C LEU A 90 2.97 2.56 4.19
N ARG A 91 4.28 2.25 4.30
CA ARG A 91 5.08 2.63 5.47
C ARG A 91 5.20 4.14 5.64
N GLN A 92 5.25 4.88 4.54
CA GLN A 92 5.24 6.35 4.57
C GLN A 92 3.88 6.90 5.01
N ILE A 93 2.77 6.31 4.55
CA ILE A 93 1.41 6.67 5.00
C ILE A 93 1.29 6.46 6.51
N GLU A 94 1.73 5.31 7.01
CA GLU A 94 1.73 4.98 8.43
C GLU A 94 2.55 5.98 9.25
N SER A 95 3.78 6.27 8.83
CA SER A 95 4.66 7.25 9.49
C SER A 95 4.05 8.65 9.53
N ARG A 96 3.43 9.08 8.43
CA ARG A 96 2.80 10.42 8.33
C ARG A 96 1.55 10.51 9.19
N ALA A 97 0.71 9.48 9.19
CA ALA A 97 -0.46 9.41 10.05
C ALA A 97 -0.09 9.35 11.55
N ALA A 98 0.94 8.58 11.90
CA ALA A 98 1.48 8.52 13.25
C ALA A 98 2.04 9.88 13.71
N SER A 99 2.78 10.57 12.85
CA SER A 99 3.31 11.90 13.13
C SER A 99 2.21 12.93 13.39
N HIS A 100 1.11 12.87 12.62
CA HIS A 100 -0.04 13.75 12.83
C HIS A 100 -0.73 13.50 14.18
N ARG A 101 -0.97 12.23 14.53
CA ARG A 101 -1.53 11.83 15.83
C ARG A 101 -0.64 12.26 17.00
N SER A 102 0.68 12.15 16.85
CA SER A 102 1.63 12.59 17.88
C SER A 102 1.71 14.12 18.01
N GLY A 103 1.48 14.87 16.93
CA GLY A 103 1.50 16.34 16.94
C GLY A 103 0.22 16.96 17.52
N ASP A 104 -0.93 16.32 17.31
CA ASP A 104 -2.24 16.77 17.84
C ASP A 104 -2.32 16.69 19.37
N ALA A 105 -1.67 15.68 19.98
CA ALA A 105 -1.65 15.50 21.44
C ALA A 105 -0.87 16.60 22.20
N GLY A 106 -0.10 17.45 21.51
CA GLY A 106 0.78 18.44 22.13
C GLY A 106 0.16 19.83 22.38
N ASN A 107 -1.09 20.08 21.98
CA ASN A 107 -1.71 21.42 22.03
C ASN A 107 -2.86 21.55 23.06
N ALA A 108 -2.91 20.67 24.07
CA ALA A 108 -3.97 20.69 25.10
C ALA A 108 -3.53 21.24 26.47
N ASP A 109 -2.27 21.69 26.63
CA ASP A 109 -1.71 22.11 27.93
C ASP A 109 -1.03 23.50 27.86
N ASP A 110 -1.74 24.53 27.38
CA ASP A 110 -1.33 25.93 27.61
C ASP A 110 -2.58 26.81 27.75
N SER A 111 -3.38 26.52 28.78
CA SER A 111 -4.50 27.36 29.22
C SER A 111 -4.91 27.00 30.65
N TYR A 112 -4.00 27.19 31.61
CA TYR A 112 -4.41 27.36 33.01
C TYR A 112 -3.61 28.47 33.69
N GLY A 113 -4.30 29.58 33.95
CA GLY A 113 -4.17 30.28 35.23
C GLY A 113 -3.25 31.49 35.30
N GLY A 114 -3.51 32.53 34.49
CA GLY A 114 -3.29 33.89 34.95
C GLY A 114 -4.41 34.29 35.91
N GLY A 115 -4.08 34.54 37.17
CA GLY A 115 -4.98 35.02 38.22
C GLY A 115 -4.24 35.32 39.51
#